data_AF-A0A6C0DWA5-F1
#
_entry.id   AF-A0A6C0DWA5-F1
#
_cell.length_a   1.000
_cell.length_b   1.000
_cell.length_c   1.000
_cell.angle_alpha   90.00
_cell.angle_beta   90.00
_cell.angle_gamma   90.00
#
_symmetry.space_group_name_H-M   'P 1'
#
loop_
_entity.id
_entity.type
_entity.pdbx_description
1 polymer ?
#
loop_
_entity_poly.entity_id
_entity_poly.type
_entity_poly.pdbx_seq_one_letter_code
_entity_poly.pdbx_strand_id
1 'polypeptide(L)'
;MNQNNINDFLIIDNYTTKNGDITEFKELDGKILIKQFSGINTDNFVLKKSNDIRLEFSFFKLNGIYYINLCGHHIIDYKKFIRIQKISQVDENVIIKNAYFDDIILPNCDIDLVRKALVIMNKWIKSKSSVFKDILYYIIG
;
A
#
# COMPACT_ATOMS: atom_id res chain seq x y z
N MET A 1 -31.99 -10.10 -17.74
CA MET A 1 -30.65 -9.71 -18.22
C MET A 1 -29.82 -9.35 -17.00
N ASN A 2 -28.97 -10.27 -16.52
CA ASN A 2 -28.11 -10.01 -15.37
C ASN A 2 -26.87 -9.24 -15.82
N GLN A 3 -26.63 -8.09 -15.21
CA GLN A 3 -25.40 -7.31 -15.36
C GLN A 3 -24.24 -8.14 -14.83
N ASN A 4 -23.34 -8.56 -15.72
CA ASN A 4 -22.06 -9.11 -15.35
C ASN A 4 -21.21 -7.99 -14.71
N ASN A 5 -20.82 -8.18 -13.45
CA ASN A 5 -19.81 -7.39 -12.76
C ASN A 5 -18.52 -7.41 -13.58
N ILE A 6 -18.08 -6.24 -14.06
CA ILE A 6 -16.84 -6.11 -14.84
C ILE A 6 -15.65 -6.08 -13.86
N ASN A 7 -15.14 -7.28 -13.59
CA ASN A 7 -13.74 -7.70 -13.57
C ASN A 7 -12.74 -6.99 -12.63
N ASP A 8 -12.72 -7.41 -11.37
CA ASP A 8 -11.46 -7.48 -10.61
C ASP A 8 -10.57 -8.56 -11.27
N PHE A 9 -9.61 -8.16 -12.09
CA PHE A 9 -8.62 -9.10 -12.64
C PHE A 9 -7.27 -8.93 -11.95
N LEU A 10 -6.64 -10.06 -11.58
CA LEU A 10 -5.28 -10.11 -11.09
C LEU A 10 -4.37 -10.64 -12.20
N ILE A 11 -3.41 -9.83 -12.63
CA ILE A 11 -2.31 -10.25 -13.50
C ILE A 11 -1.06 -10.39 -12.64
N ILE A 12 -0.33 -11.49 -12.84
CA ILE A 12 0.92 -11.78 -12.13
C ILE A 12 2.01 -11.89 -13.19
N ASP A 13 2.97 -10.96 -13.13
CA ASP A 13 4.13 -10.94 -14.01
C ASP A 13 5.41 -11.07 -13.16
N ASN A 14 6.33 -11.93 -13.58
CA ASN A 14 7.63 -12.10 -12.93
C ASN A 14 8.73 -11.51 -13.83
N TYR A 15 9.55 -10.62 -13.27
CA TYR A 15 10.65 -9.98 -13.97
C TYR A 15 11.97 -10.23 -13.24
N THR A 16 12.97 -10.74 -13.96
CA THR A 16 14.35 -10.80 -13.45
C THR A 16 15.04 -9.48 -13.76
N THR A 17 15.39 -8.70 -12.72
CA THR A 17 16.15 -7.46 -12.89
C THR A 17 17.62 -7.67 -12.52
N LYS A 18 18.49 -6.71 -12.87
CA LYS A 18 19.91 -6.73 -12.46
C LYS A 18 20.11 -6.80 -10.93
N ASN A 19 19.08 -6.45 -10.15
CA ASN A 19 19.10 -6.39 -8.68
C ASN A 19 18.31 -7.54 -8.02
N GLY A 20 17.92 -8.57 -8.77
CA GLY A 20 17.16 -9.73 -8.29
C GLY A 20 15.78 -9.85 -8.92
N ASP A 21 15.05 -10.88 -8.50
CA ASP A 21 13.70 -11.17 -8.97
C ASP A 21 12.69 -10.18 -8.37
N ILE A 22 11.91 -9.55 -9.23
CA ILE A 22 10.79 -8.68 -8.87
C ILE A 22 9.52 -9.33 -9.39
N THR A 23 8.55 -9.55 -8.50
CA THR A 23 7.20 -9.94 -8.89
C THR A 23 6.32 -8.70 -8.94
N GLU A 24 5.67 -8.48 -10.09
CA GLU A 24 4.63 -7.47 -10.28
C GLU A 24 3.25 -8.12 -10.18
N PHE A 25 2.41 -7.59 -9.29
CA PHE A 25 0.99 -7.93 -9.23
C PHE A 25 0.17 -6.75 -9.68
N LYS A 26 -0.72 -6.95 -10.65
CA LYS A 26 -1.57 -5.90 -11.20
C LYS A 26 -3.04 -6.24 -10.99
N GLU A 27 -3.75 -5.43 -10.19
CA GLU A 27 -5.18 -5.56 -9.90
C GLU A 27 -5.92 -4.32 -10.43
N LEU A 28 -7.09 -4.50 -11.04
CA LEU A 28 -8.02 -3.42 -11.32
C LEU A 28 -9.20 -3.51 -10.36
N ASP A 29 -9.38 -2.52 -9.50
CA ASP A 29 -10.56 -2.37 -8.63
C ASP A 29 -11.35 -1.14 -9.08
N GLY A 30 -12.44 -1.39 -9.81
CA GLY A 30 -13.23 -0.34 -10.45
C GLY A 30 -12.40 0.52 -11.42
N LYS A 31 -12.08 1.75 -11.01
CA LYS A 31 -11.26 2.71 -11.79
C LYS A 31 -9.81 2.85 -11.28
N ILE A 32 -9.41 2.06 -10.29
CA ILE A 32 -8.09 2.13 -9.66
C ILE A 32 -7.27 0.93 -10.11
N LEU A 33 -6.15 1.21 -10.76
CA LEU A 33 -5.12 0.23 -11.03
C LEU A 33 -4.16 0.15 -9.83
N ILE A 34 -3.88 -1.06 -9.38
CA ILE A 34 -2.95 -1.35 -8.29
C ILE A 34 -1.81 -2.16 -8.89
N LYS A 35 -0.57 -1.74 -8.65
CA LYS A 35 0.65 -2.49 -8.95
C LYS A 35 1.41 -2.73 -7.65
N GLN A 36 1.79 -3.96 -7.36
CA GLN A 36 2.71 -4.29 -6.25
C GLN A 36 4.01 -4.83 -6.83
N PHE A 37 5.14 -4.31 -6.36
CA PHE A 37 6.48 -4.80 -6.70
C PHE A 37 7.15 -5.32 -5.43
N SER A 38 7.39 -6.62 -5.38
CA SER A 38 8.09 -7.25 -4.25
C SER A 38 9.59 -7.34 -4.54
N GLY A 39 10.43 -6.85 -3.61
CA GLY A 39 11.89 -6.93 -3.66
C GLY A 39 12.48 -7.40 -2.33
N ILE A 40 13.81 -7.47 -2.24
CA ILE A 40 14.51 -7.92 -1.02
C ILE A 40 14.21 -6.92 0.11
N ASN A 41 13.49 -7.38 1.14
CA ASN A 41 13.08 -6.61 2.34
C ASN A 41 12.18 -5.39 2.11
N THR A 42 11.69 -5.17 0.88
CA THR A 42 10.81 -4.05 0.56
C THR A 42 9.65 -4.52 -0.34
N ASP A 43 8.44 -4.09 -0.02
CA ASP A 43 7.25 -4.30 -0.86
C ASP A 43 6.72 -2.92 -1.26
N ASN A 44 6.71 -2.63 -2.56
CA ASN A 44 6.34 -1.33 -3.12
C ASN A 44 4.94 -1.42 -3.76
N PHE A 45 4.16 -0.37 -3.64
CA PHE A 45 2.79 -0.29 -4.12
C PHE A 45 2.57 1.00 -4.90
N VAL A 46 1.91 0.88 -6.03
CA VAL A 46 1.51 1.98 -6.89
C VAL A 46 0.03 1.86 -7.18
N LEU A 47 -0.76 2.82 -6.73
CA LEU A 47 -2.17 2.94 -7.06
C LEU A 47 -2.33 4.09 -8.04
N LYS A 48 -3.09 3.89 -9.12
CA LYS A 48 -3.27 4.87 -10.19
C LYS A 48 -4.74 4.90 -10.64
N LYS A 49 -5.32 6.09 -10.75
CA LYS A 49 -6.62 6.33 -11.41
C LYS A 49 -6.43 6.60 -12.91
N SER A 50 -7.50 6.50 -13.70
CA SER A 50 -7.48 6.73 -15.15
C SER A 50 -7.13 8.16 -15.58
N ASN A 51 -7.18 9.13 -14.66
CA ASN A 51 -6.82 10.53 -14.87
C ASN A 51 -5.37 10.85 -14.46
N ASP A 52 -4.50 9.84 -14.47
CA ASP A 52 -3.08 9.92 -14.09
C ASP A 52 -2.76 10.28 -12.63
N ILE A 53 -3.77 10.52 -11.78
CA ILE A 53 -3.57 10.66 -10.33
C ILE A 53 -3.01 9.34 -9.78
N ARG A 54 -1.91 9.44 -9.03
CA ARG A 54 -1.15 8.30 -8.50
C ARG A 54 -0.87 8.47 -7.01
N LEU A 55 -0.88 7.37 -6.29
CA LEU A 55 -0.41 7.26 -4.91
C LEU A 55 0.59 6.11 -4.82
N GLU A 56 1.75 6.39 -4.24
CA GLU A 56 2.81 5.40 -4.08
C GLU A 56 3.11 5.21 -2.60
N PHE A 57 3.36 3.97 -2.21
CA PHE A 57 3.91 3.70 -0.89
C PHE A 57 4.74 2.43 -0.90
N SER A 58 5.66 2.30 0.05
CA SER A 58 6.39 1.06 0.26
C SER A 58 6.48 0.70 1.72
N PHE A 59 6.55 -0.60 1.99
CA PHE A 59 6.82 -1.14 3.31
C PHE A 59 8.26 -1.61 3.38
N PHE A 60 8.89 -1.32 4.52
CA PHE A 60 10.17 -1.91 4.90
C PHE A 60 10.23 -2.12 6.41
N LYS A 61 11.11 -3.02 6.84
CA LYS A 61 11.26 -3.40 8.24
C LYS A 61 12.66 -3.05 8.72
N LEU A 62 12.74 -2.31 9.81
CA LEU A 62 14.01 -1.94 10.44
C LEU A 62 13.91 -2.20 11.95
N ASN A 63 14.83 -3.01 12.49
CA ASN A 63 14.87 -3.42 13.90
C ASN A 63 13.52 -3.96 14.43
N GLY A 64 12.82 -4.78 13.63
CA GLY A 64 11.53 -5.35 14.04
C GLY A 64 10.32 -4.44 13.83
N ILE A 65 10.51 -3.16 13.50
CA ILE A 65 9.46 -2.17 13.32
C ILE A 65 9.15 -2.03 11.82
N TYR A 66 7.85 -1.99 11.48
CA TYR A 66 7.38 -1.73 10.12
C TYR A 66 7.26 -0.23 9.88
N TYR A 67 7.88 0.23 8.81
CA TYR A 67 7.80 1.59 8.32
C TYR A 67 7.07 1.62 6.99
N ILE A 68 6.38 2.73 6.73
CA ILE A 68 5.85 3.10 5.43
C ILE A 68 6.69 4.26 4.90
N ASN A 69 7.13 4.16 3.65
CA ASN A 69 7.48 5.33 2.85
C ASN A 69 6.25 5.73 2.03
N LEU A 70 5.67 6.91 2.28
CA LEU A 70 4.52 7.42 1.54
C LEU A 70 4.98 8.49 0.53
N CYS A 71 4.64 8.28 -0.73
CA CYS A 71 4.99 9.12 -1.88
C CYS A 71 6.49 9.43 -2.03
N GLY A 72 7.40 8.63 -1.45
CA GLY A 72 8.84 8.87 -1.52
C GLY A 72 9.37 9.92 -0.54
N HIS A 73 8.51 10.55 0.25
CA HIS A 73 8.87 11.71 1.09
C HIS A 73 8.73 11.43 2.60
N HIS A 74 7.80 10.56 3.00
CA HIS A 74 7.49 10.36 4.41
C HIS A 74 7.82 8.95 4.87
N ILE A 75 8.87 8.79 5.68
CA ILE A 75 9.17 7.54 6.39
C ILE A 75 8.52 7.58 7.77
N ILE A 76 7.53 6.70 7.99
CA ILE A 76 6.68 6.74 9.18
C ILE A 76 6.52 5.35 9.78
N ASP A 77 6.65 5.25 11.11
CA ASP A 77 6.26 4.06 11.86
C ASP A 77 4.78 3.75 11.59
N TYR A 78 4.50 2.58 11.01
CA TYR A 78 3.15 2.17 10.63
C TYR A 78 2.17 2.21 11.80
N LYS A 79 2.59 1.81 13.02
CA LYS A 79 1.70 1.77 14.20
C LYS A 79 1.24 3.15 14.61
N LYS A 80 2.07 4.17 14.40
CA LYS A 80 1.72 5.57 14.61
C LYS A 80 0.91 6.11 13.43
N PHE A 81 1.30 5.75 12.21
CA PHE A 81 0.62 6.19 10.99
C PHE A 81 -0.86 5.84 10.96
N ILE A 82 -1.24 4.62 11.35
CA ILE A 82 -2.65 4.20 11.34
C ILE A 82 -3.54 4.93 12.36
N ARG A 83 -2.98 5.69 13.29
CA ARG A 83 -3.74 6.52 14.25
C ARG A 83 -4.18 7.84 13.60
N ILE A 84 -4.81 7.71 12.43
CA ILE A 84 -5.34 8.80 11.62
C ILE A 84 -6.54 9.41 12.34
N GLN A 85 -6.53 10.72 12.52
CA GLN A 85 -7.64 11.47 13.11
C GLN A 85 -8.65 11.89 12.04
N LYS A 86 -8.17 12.35 10.88
CA LYS A 86 -9.01 12.83 9.78
C LYS A 86 -8.28 12.70 8.45
N ILE A 87 -9.04 12.39 7.40
CA ILE A 87 -8.58 12.48 6.01
C ILE A 87 -9.56 13.43 5.30
N SER A 88 -9.03 14.43 4.61
CA SER A 88 -9.84 15.41 3.88
C SER A 88 -9.21 15.78 2.55
N GLN A 89 -10.05 15.91 1.52
CA GLN A 89 -9.68 16.54 0.26
C GLN A 89 -9.71 18.07 0.45
N VAL A 90 -8.65 18.76 0.03
CA VAL A 90 -8.55 20.22 -0.02
C VAL A 90 -7.94 20.57 -1.37
N ASP A 91 -8.75 21.15 -2.26
CA ASP A 91 -8.41 21.38 -3.66
C ASP A 91 -7.87 20.08 -4.32
N GLU A 92 -6.70 20.14 -4.93
CA GLU A 92 -6.03 19.00 -5.59
C GLU A 92 -5.27 18.11 -4.60
N ASN A 93 -5.29 18.41 -3.31
CA ASN A 93 -4.47 17.75 -2.29
C ASN A 93 -5.32 16.93 -1.31
N VAL A 94 -4.72 15.88 -0.75
CA VAL A 94 -5.29 15.16 0.39
C VAL A 94 -4.48 15.47 1.64
N ILE A 95 -5.17 15.86 2.71
CA ILE A 95 -4.57 16.09 4.03
C ILE A 95 -4.94 14.93 4.96
N ILE A 96 -3.93 14.28 5.53
CA ILE A 96 -4.07 13.25 6.55
C ILE A 96 -3.60 13.83 7.89
N LYS A 97 -4.54 14.08 8.80
CA LYS A 97 -4.25 14.48 10.17
C LYS A 97 -3.95 13.26 11.03
N ASN A 98 -2.89 13.33 11.82
CA ASN A 98 -2.48 12.26 12.72
C ASN A 98 -2.15 12.80 14.12
N ALA A 99 -2.34 11.95 15.13
CA ALA A 99 -2.07 12.33 16.51
C ALA A 99 -0.57 12.38 16.89
N TYR A 100 0.32 11.83 16.07
CA TYR A 100 1.74 11.59 16.42
C TYR A 100 2.75 12.39 15.63
N PHE A 101 2.32 13.05 14.56
CA PHE A 101 3.17 13.82 13.65
C PHE A 101 2.33 14.86 12.94
N ASP A 102 2.99 15.83 12.31
CA ASP A 102 2.34 16.92 11.58
C ASP A 102 1.45 16.41 10.44
N ASP A 103 0.49 17.23 10.03
CA ASP A 103 -0.42 16.90 8.94
C ASP A 103 0.37 16.47 7.67
N ILE A 104 0.07 15.27 7.17
CA ILE A 104 0.66 14.81 5.90
C ILE A 104 -0.16 15.39 4.76
N ILE A 105 0.49 16.09 3.86
CA ILE A 105 -0.12 16.66 2.67
C ILE A 105 0.34 15.84 1.47
N LEU A 106 -0.62 15.22 0.77
CA LEU A 106 -0.39 14.46 -0.45
C LEU A 106 -0.81 15.33 -1.64
N PRO A 107 0.15 15.89 -2.40
CA PRO A 107 -0.15 16.77 -3.51
C PRO A 107 -0.71 16.00 -4.71
N ASN A 108 -1.62 16.62 -5.47
CA ASN A 108 -2.28 16.03 -6.64
C ASN A 108 -2.74 14.59 -6.36
N CYS A 109 -3.50 14.43 -5.28
CA CYS A 109 -3.94 13.14 -4.77
C CYS A 109 -5.45 13.15 -4.56
N ASP A 110 -6.01 11.95 -4.54
CA ASP A 110 -7.44 11.73 -4.42
C ASP A 110 -7.73 10.87 -3.18
N ILE A 111 -8.73 11.31 -2.40
CA ILE A 111 -9.10 10.66 -1.14
C ILE A 111 -9.45 9.17 -1.30
N ASP A 112 -9.98 8.73 -2.45
CA ASP A 112 -10.29 7.33 -2.69
C ASP A 112 -9.03 6.48 -2.84
N LEU A 113 -7.97 7.03 -3.47
CA LEU A 113 -6.67 6.35 -3.55
C LEU A 113 -6.08 6.18 -2.16
N VAL A 114 -6.18 7.20 -1.31
CA VAL A 114 -5.71 7.12 0.08
C VAL A 114 -6.48 6.07 0.87
N ARG A 115 -7.82 6.04 0.75
CA ARG A 115 -8.65 5.02 1.40
C ARG A 115 -8.30 3.62 0.93
N LYS A 116 -8.14 3.41 -0.38
CA LYS A 116 -7.76 2.11 -0.94
C LYS A 116 -6.35 1.70 -0.50
N ALA A 117 -5.41 2.63 -0.46
CA ALA A 117 -4.06 2.39 0.06
C ALA A 117 -4.09 1.92 1.52
N LEU A 118 -4.89 2.55 2.39
CA LEU A 118 -5.04 2.14 3.79
C LEU A 118 -5.60 0.70 3.91
N VAL A 119 -6.53 0.32 3.05
CA VAL A 119 -7.05 -1.06 3.00
C VAL A 119 -5.94 -2.04 2.60
N ILE A 120 -5.16 -1.72 1.56
CA ILE A 120 -4.04 -2.56 1.10
C ILE A 120 -2.98 -2.66 2.20
N MET A 121 -2.60 -1.55 2.82
CA MET A 121 -1.64 -1.49 3.93
C MET A 121 -2.05 -2.40 5.09
N ASN A 122 -3.32 -2.34 5.51
CA ASN A 122 -3.85 -3.18 6.57
C ASN A 122 -3.85 -4.67 6.20
N LYS A 123 -4.26 -5.01 4.96
CA LYS A 123 -4.22 -6.40 4.47
C LYS A 123 -2.78 -6.94 4.44
N TRP A 124 -1.84 -6.16 3.95
CA TRP A 124 -0.43 -6.56 3.85
C TRP A 124 0.20 -6.76 5.23
N ILE A 125 -0.01 -5.85 6.19
CA ILE A 125 0.53 -6.02 7.55
C ILE A 125 -0.05 -7.27 8.23
N LYS A 126 -1.35 -7.54 8.03
CA LYS A 126 -1.99 -8.76 8.54
C LYS A 126 -1.38 -10.02 7.95
N SER A 127 -1.12 -10.05 6.64
CA SER A 127 -0.52 -11.24 5.99
C SER A 127 0.91 -11.52 6.47
N LYS A 128 1.71 -10.48 6.77
CA LYS A 128 3.03 -10.69 7.38
C LYS A 128 2.92 -11.21 8.81
N SER A 129 1.96 -10.71 9.61
CA SER A 129 1.75 -11.19 10.98
C SER A 129 1.26 -12.63 11.05
N SER A 130 0.42 -13.09 10.11
CA SER A 130 -0.03 -14.49 10.07
C SER A 130 1.12 -15.41 9.70
N VAL A 131 1.92 -15.06 8.70
CA VAL A 131 3.11 -15.83 8.31
C VAL A 131 4.08 -16.03 9.48
N PHE A 132 4.30 -15.01 10.33
CA PHE A 132 5.12 -15.18 11.54
C PHE A 132 4.50 -16.14 12.56
N LYS A 133 3.18 -16.14 12.74
CA LYS A 133 2.50 -17.08 13.63
C LYS A 133 2.56 -18.51 13.09
N ASP A 134 2.39 -18.68 11.78
CA ASP A 134 2.42 -19.97 11.12
C ASP A 134 3.83 -20.57 11.19
N ILE A 135 4.88 -19.80 10.92
CA ILE A 135 6.28 -20.24 11.10
C ILE A 135 6.56 -20.62 12.56
N LEU A 136 6.07 -19.84 13.53
CA LEU A 136 6.25 -20.13 14.95
C LEU A 136 5.56 -21.45 15.35
N TYR A 137 4.38 -21.71 14.81
CA TYR A 137 3.65 -22.96 15.01
C TYR A 137 4.44 -24.18 14.51
N TYR A 138 5.14 -24.07 13.38
CA TYR A 138 5.97 -25.14 12.82
C TYR A 138 7.34 -25.32 13.50
N ILE A 139 7.82 -24.34 14.27
CA ILE A 139 9.12 -24.42 14.97
C ILE A 139 8.94 -24.84 16.43
N ILE A 140 7.83 -24.46 17.07
CA ILE A 140 7.55 -24.73 18.49
C ILE A 140 6.56 -25.90 18.67
N GLY A 141 5.79 -26.24 17.64
CA GLY A 141 4.95 -27.44 17.59
C GLY A 141 5.69 -28.63 17.01
#